data_AF-A0A9W4UTK5-F1
#
_entry.id   AF-A0A9W4UTK5-F1
#
_cell.length_a   1.000
_cell.length_b   1.000
_cell.length_c   1.000
_cell.angle_alpha   90.00
_cell.angle_beta   90.00
_cell.angle_gamma   90.00
#
_symmetry.space_group_name_H-M   'P 1'
#
loop_
_entity.id
_entity.type
_entity.pdbx_description
1 polymer ?
#
loop_
_entity_poly.entity_id
_entity_poly.type
_entity_poly.pdbx_seq_one_letter_code
_entity_poly.pdbx_strand_id
1 'polypeptide(L)'
;MCGGCKHPFVDLYDLTRNVNDGAIYRDGQQVACASCHLTQQEGTCVFVEGIGDRTVTGADVKAAMEEIRKVPCKYCANADLVHGGKVVVNYVVHGCIKHGSVIC
;
A
#
# COMPACT_ATOMS: atom_id res chain seq x y z
N MET A 1 5.81 -8.57 -10.49
CA MET A 1 4.94 -8.44 -11.69
C MET A 1 3.58 -7.95 -11.24
N CYS A 2 3.12 -6.81 -11.73
CA CYS A 2 1.78 -6.26 -11.45
C CYS A 2 0.73 -6.88 -12.39
N GLY A 3 0.65 -8.21 -12.41
CA GLY A 3 -0.09 -8.98 -13.43
C GLY A 3 -1.56 -9.24 -13.12
N GLY A 4 -2.00 -8.99 -11.89
CA GLY A 4 -3.37 -9.23 -11.42
C GLY A 4 -4.31 -8.06 -11.67
N CYS A 5 -5.36 -7.91 -10.85
CA CYS A 5 -6.29 -6.80 -11.05
C CYS A 5 -5.59 -5.45 -10.89
N LYS A 6 -5.85 -4.61 -11.87
CA LYS A 6 -5.23 -3.30 -12.05
C LYS A 6 -6.09 -2.26 -11.34
N HIS A 7 -6.11 -2.28 -10.01
CA HIS A 7 -6.81 -1.23 -9.27
C HIS A 7 -6.08 0.10 -9.52
N PRO A 8 -6.80 1.17 -9.89
CA PRO A 8 -6.17 2.48 -10.06
C PRO A 8 -5.43 2.88 -8.78
N PHE A 9 -4.17 3.29 -8.93
CA PHE A 9 -3.37 3.82 -7.82
C PHE A 9 -4.11 4.90 -7.02
N VAL A 10 -4.95 5.71 -7.68
CA VAL A 10 -5.74 6.77 -7.03
C VAL A 10 -6.60 6.25 -5.87
N ASP A 11 -7.22 5.06 -5.99
CA ASP A 11 -8.06 4.51 -4.94
C ASP A 11 -7.23 4.10 -3.71
N LEU A 12 -6.06 3.52 -3.94
CA LEU A 12 -5.12 3.15 -2.87
C LEU A 12 -4.51 4.37 -2.20
N TYR A 13 -4.19 5.38 -2.99
CA TYR A 13 -3.68 6.64 -2.50
C TYR A 13 -4.72 7.31 -1.58
N ASP A 14 -5.99 7.35 -1.98
CA ASP A 14 -7.07 7.89 -1.15
C ASP A 14 -7.30 7.07 0.13
N LEU A 15 -7.24 5.74 0.07
CA LEU A 15 -7.27 4.88 1.26
C LEU A 15 -6.09 5.18 2.20
N THR A 16 -4.90 5.40 1.65
CA THR A 16 -3.69 5.68 2.44
C THR A 16 -3.73 7.08 3.07
N ARG A 17 -4.40 8.06 2.44
CA ARG A 17 -4.60 9.39 3.06
C ARG A 17 -5.42 9.33 4.34
N ASN A 18 -6.31 8.35 4.48
CA ASN A 18 -7.15 8.15 5.66
C ASN A 18 -6.44 7.42 6.81
N VAL A 19 -5.22 6.93 6.60
CA VAL A 19 -4.39 6.36 7.67
C VAL A 19 -4.06 7.41 8.72
N ASN A 20 -4.00 7.04 10.00
CA ASN A 20 -3.56 7.94 11.05
C ASN A 20 -2.04 8.20 10.92
N ASP A 21 -1.62 9.47 10.97
CA ASP A 21 -0.21 9.86 10.87
C ASP A 21 0.66 9.20 11.95
N GLY A 22 0.11 8.97 13.15
CA GLY A 22 0.79 8.29 14.26
C GLY A 22 0.69 6.76 14.24
N ALA A 23 0.04 6.15 13.24
CA ALA A 23 0.02 4.70 13.10
C ALA A 23 1.43 4.15 12.86
N ILE A 24 1.76 3.03 13.49
CA ILE A 24 3.09 2.43 13.42
C ILE A 24 3.03 1.17 12.56
N TYR A 25 3.91 1.10 11.55
CA TYR A 25 4.02 0.00 10.61
C TYR A 25 5.37 -0.70 10.71
N ARG A 26 5.36 -2.03 10.63
CA ARG A 26 6.54 -2.90 10.62
C ARG A 26 6.86 -3.40 9.21
N ASP A 27 8.04 -4.01 9.08
CA ASP A 27 8.45 -4.66 7.84
C ASP A 27 7.45 -5.74 7.40
N GLY A 28 7.11 -5.73 6.12
CA GLY A 28 6.11 -6.61 5.50
C GLY A 28 4.65 -6.27 5.80
N GLN A 29 4.37 -5.24 6.60
CA GLN A 29 3.00 -4.93 7.01
C GLN A 29 2.21 -4.24 5.89
N GLN A 30 0.94 -4.69 5.72
CA GLN A 30 -0.04 -4.04 4.85
C GLN A 30 -0.59 -2.78 5.51
N VAL A 31 -0.54 -1.67 4.78
CA VAL A 31 -1.03 -0.36 5.22
C VAL A 31 -2.47 -0.13 4.76
N ALA A 32 -2.71 -0.36 3.47
CA ALA A 32 -4.01 -0.19 2.83
C ALA A 32 -4.14 -1.16 1.67
N CYS A 33 -5.36 -1.65 1.42
CA CYS A 33 -5.65 -2.60 0.37
C CYS A 33 -6.97 -2.26 -0.32
N ALA A 34 -7.01 -2.44 -1.63
CA ALA A 34 -8.22 -2.33 -2.44
C ALA A 34 -8.49 -3.69 -3.11
N SER A 35 -9.68 -4.25 -2.86
CA SER A 35 -10.10 -5.52 -3.44
C SER A 35 -10.36 -5.43 -4.93
N CYS A 36 -10.01 -6.47 -5.66
CA CYS A 36 -10.46 -6.69 -7.02
C CYS A 36 -11.97 -6.97 -7.02
N HIS A 37 -12.75 -6.24 -7.82
CA HIS A 37 -14.22 -6.36 -7.85
C HIS A 37 -14.72 -7.78 -8.15
N LEU A 38 -13.96 -8.57 -8.91
CA LEU A 38 -14.32 -9.93 -9.30
C LEU A 38 -13.86 -11.01 -8.31
N THR A 39 -12.86 -10.71 -7.48
CA THR A 39 -12.20 -11.70 -6.64
C THR A 39 -12.02 -11.11 -5.24
N GLN A 40 -12.84 -11.58 -4.29
CA GLN A 40 -12.83 -11.10 -2.89
C GLN A 40 -11.53 -11.43 -2.14
N GLN A 41 -10.64 -12.20 -2.75
CA GLN A 41 -9.39 -12.67 -2.15
C GLN A 41 -8.17 -12.08 -2.86
N GLU A 42 -8.36 -11.21 -3.84
CA GLU A 42 -7.26 -10.60 -4.57
C GLU A 42 -7.39 -9.09 -4.49
N GLY A 43 -6.25 -8.41 -4.46
CA GLY A 43 -6.24 -6.97 -4.30
C GLY A 43 -4.90 -6.37 -4.66
N THR A 44 -4.90 -5.06 -4.80
CA THR A 44 -3.66 -4.30 -4.77
C THR A 44 -3.52 -3.69 -3.38
N CYS A 45 -2.34 -3.78 -2.81
CA CYS A 45 -2.07 -3.33 -1.46
C CYS A 45 -0.80 -2.49 -1.40
N VAL A 46 -0.76 -1.64 -0.37
CA VAL A 46 0.39 -0.82 0.02
C VAL A 46 1.08 -1.52 1.18
N PHE A 47 2.39 -1.71 1.07
CA PHE A 47 3.23 -2.39 2.04
C PHE A 47 4.40 -1.53 2.43
N VAL A 48 4.94 -1.79 3.62
CA VAL A 48 6.25 -1.32 4.03
C VAL A 48 7.23 -2.47 3.91
N GLU A 49 8.34 -2.30 3.19
CA GLU A 49 9.37 -3.34 2.99
C GLU A 49 10.79 -2.79 3.16
N GLY A 50 11.71 -3.66 3.56
CA GLY A 50 13.13 -3.36 3.66
C GLY A 50 13.48 -2.46 4.85
N ILE A 51 12.63 -2.39 5.88
CA ILE A 51 12.91 -1.60 7.08
C ILE A 51 13.55 -2.43 8.22
N GLY A 52 13.48 -3.77 8.16
CA GLY A 52 14.01 -4.66 9.18
C GLY A 52 13.25 -4.54 10.51
N ASP A 53 13.95 -4.46 11.64
CA ASP A 53 13.33 -4.33 12.97
C ASP A 53 12.81 -2.91 13.29
N ARG A 54 13.00 -1.96 12.36
CA ARG A 54 12.55 -0.59 12.54
C ARG A 54 11.04 -0.49 12.29
N THR A 55 10.50 0.66 12.66
CA THR A 55 9.11 1.00 12.37
C THR A 55 9.02 2.34 11.64
N VAL A 56 7.98 2.50 10.84
CA VAL A 56 7.67 3.77 10.18
C VAL A 56 6.27 4.24 10.55
N THR A 57 6.05 5.55 10.47
CA THR A 57 4.78 6.17 10.81
C THR A 57 3.84 6.23 9.61
N GLY A 58 2.55 6.43 9.85
CA GLY A 58 1.58 6.71 8.78
C GLY A 58 1.96 7.95 7.98
N ALA A 59 2.57 8.96 8.60
CA ALA A 59 3.07 10.14 7.92
C ALA A 59 4.18 9.80 6.91
N ASP A 60 5.13 8.93 7.29
CA ASP A 60 6.21 8.48 6.40
C ASP A 60 5.65 7.71 5.19
N VAL A 61 4.64 6.86 5.42
CA VAL A 61 3.99 6.12 4.34
C VAL A 61 3.27 7.07 3.38
N LYS A 62 2.54 8.07 3.90
CA LYS A 62 1.88 9.07 3.07
C LYS A 62 2.88 9.85 2.22
N ALA A 63 4.00 10.26 2.80
CA ALA A 63 5.05 10.96 2.07
C ALA A 63 5.61 10.11 0.92
N ALA A 64 5.89 8.83 1.14
CA ALA A 64 6.33 7.93 0.07
C ALA A 64 5.24 7.73 -1.00
N MET A 65 3.97 7.65 -0.62
CA MET A 65 2.85 7.55 -1.56
C MET A 65 2.69 8.81 -2.44
N GLU A 66 3.03 10.01 -1.94
CA GLU A 66 3.10 11.22 -2.78
C GLU A 66 4.20 11.11 -3.85
N GLU A 67 5.34 10.51 -3.54
CA GLU A 67 6.38 10.27 -4.54
C GLU A 67 5.94 9.24 -5.58
N ILE A 68 5.25 8.19 -5.16
CA ILE A 68 4.65 7.21 -6.09
C ILE A 68 3.62 7.90 -7.01
N ARG A 69 2.85 8.85 -6.50
CA ARG A 69 1.85 9.59 -7.31
C ARG A 69 2.48 10.36 -8.48
N LYS A 70 3.75 10.78 -8.35
CA LYS A 70 4.48 11.53 -9.38
C LYS A 70 5.01 10.64 -10.50
N VAL A 71 5.11 9.32 -10.28
CA VAL A 71 5.58 8.40 -11.32
C VAL A 71 4.43 8.02 -12.28
N PRO A 72 4.71 7.78 -13.58
CA PRO A 72 3.67 7.42 -14.55
C PRO A 72 3.06 6.02 -14.33
N CYS A 73 3.58 5.26 -13.36
CA CYS A 73 3.12 3.91 -13.02
C CYS A 73 1.75 3.95 -12.31
N LYS A 74 0.70 3.49 -13.00
CA LYS A 74 -0.70 3.61 -12.52
C LYS A 74 -1.20 2.47 -11.62
N TYR A 75 -0.39 1.43 -11.40
CA TYR A 75 -0.86 0.17 -10.80
C TYR A 75 0.06 -0.36 -9.71
N CYS A 76 1.33 -0.62 -10.03
CA CYS A 76 2.34 -0.97 -9.04
C CYS A 76 3.51 -0.03 -9.19
N ALA A 77 4.06 0.36 -8.05
CA ALA A 77 5.18 1.25 -7.94
C ALA A 77 5.74 1.11 -6.54
N ASN A 78 6.90 1.70 -6.33
CA ASN A 78 7.49 1.82 -5.01
C ASN A 78 8.17 3.17 -4.89
N ALA A 79 8.34 3.63 -3.67
CA ALA A 79 9.15 4.79 -3.35
C ALA A 79 9.92 4.51 -2.07
N ASP A 80 11.11 5.10 -2.00
CA ASP A 80 11.97 4.99 -0.83
C ASP A 80 11.39 5.75 0.36
N LEU A 81 11.56 5.20 1.56
CA LEU A 81 11.25 5.85 2.82
C LEU A 81 12.42 6.74 3.23
N VAL A 82 12.14 7.88 3.86
CA VAL A 82 13.16 8.87 4.30
C VAL A 82 14.22 8.24 5.19
N HIS A 83 13.84 7.26 6.02
CA HIS A 83 14.74 6.57 6.94
C HIS A 83 15.27 5.24 6.37
N GLY A 84 15.11 4.97 5.08
CA GLY A 84 15.53 3.74 4.42
C GLY A 84 14.48 2.63 4.50
N GLY A 85 14.49 1.75 3.50
CA GLY A 85 13.36 0.88 3.15
C GLY A 85 12.47 1.55 2.10
N LYS A 86 11.34 0.94 1.79
CA LYS A 86 10.45 1.38 0.71
C LYS A 86 8.98 1.12 1.05
N VAL A 87 8.13 2.00 0.54
CA VAL A 87 6.70 1.71 0.38
C VAL A 87 6.49 1.07 -0.97
N VAL A 88 5.81 -0.06 -1.00
CA VAL A 88 5.55 -0.84 -2.21
C VAL A 88 4.06 -0.96 -2.44
N VAL A 89 3.61 -0.64 -3.64
CA VAL A 89 2.28 -0.94 -4.14
C VAL A 89 2.38 -2.19 -4.99
N ASN A 90 1.77 -3.29 -4.56
CA ASN A 90 1.81 -4.54 -5.31
C ASN A 90 0.50 -5.34 -5.22
N TYR A 91 0.32 -6.23 -6.17
CA TYR A 91 -0.76 -7.20 -6.20
C TYR A 91 -0.53 -8.32 -5.18
N VAL A 92 -1.59 -8.72 -4.49
CA VAL A 92 -1.62 -9.81 -3.51
C VAL A 92 -2.83 -10.71 -3.70
N VAL A 93 -2.62 -11.98 -3.37
CA VAL A 93 -3.65 -13.02 -3.29
C VAL A 93 -3.69 -13.47 -1.83
N HIS A 94 -4.88 -13.62 -1.26
CA HIS A 94 -5.14 -14.02 0.14
C HIS A 94 -4.57 -13.06 1.22
N GLY A 95 -4.46 -11.75 0.92
CA GLY A 95 -4.05 -10.72 1.89
C GLY A 95 -5.19 -10.18 2.75
N CYS A 96 -4.89 -9.24 3.66
CA CYS A 96 -5.89 -8.48 4.43
C CYS A 96 -6.49 -7.39 3.52
N ILE A 97 -7.44 -7.81 2.68
CA ILE A 97 -7.97 -6.99 1.60
C ILE A 97 -9.31 -6.41 2.02
N LYS A 98 -9.44 -5.08 2.01
CA LYS A 98 -10.70 -4.40 2.29
C LYS A 98 -11.69 -4.69 1.15
N HIS A 99 -12.80 -5.33 1.48
CA HIS A 99 -13.91 -5.61 0.56
C HIS A 99 -15.20 -4.98 1.10
N GLY A 100 -15.63 -3.87 0.49
CA GLY A 100 -16.76 -3.09 0.99
C GLY A 100 -16.52 -2.52 2.40
N SER A 101 -17.44 -2.77 3.33
CA SER A 101 -17.36 -2.35 4.74
C SER A 101 -16.56 -3.32 5.62
N VAL A 102 -16.13 -4.47 5.07
CA VAL A 102 -15.35 -5.46 5.81
C VAL A 102 -13.86 -5.18 5.61
N ILE A 103 -13.20 -4.86 6.72
CA ILE A 103 -11.74 -4.90 6.87
C ILE A 103 -11.48 -6.19 7.66
N CYS A 104 -10.53 -7.03 7.21
CA CYS A 104 -10.16 -8.21 7.99
C CYS A 104 -9.51 -7.82 9.32
#